data_AF-A0A518V324-F1
#
_entry.id   AF-A0A518V324-F1
#
_cell.length_a   1.000
_cell.length_b   1.000
_cell.length_c   1.000
_cell.angle_alpha   90.00
_cell.angle_beta   90.00
_cell.angle_gamma   90.00
#
_symmetry.space_group_name_H-M   'P 1'
#
loop_
_entity.id
_entity.type
_entity.pdbx_description
1 polymer ?
#
loop_
_entity_poly.entity_id
_entity_poly.type
_entity_poly.pdbx_seq_one_letter_code
_entity_poly.pdbx_strand_id
1 'polypeptide(L)'
;MEMACTNDLFSSEKRFSFSTISKAWCEQIWAEHKYWVMMRCYQKYKQISQAFRDQLKLTRETGEKDWSSFAEHLLHELQEIRQLPIDSGNACNALSHAFGHLRGKISEQESGSWHVLLQWSWEEAYRMLFLLTVEYGDDCLSRSRLFSPDVPISHTWIRFRGKDLFIEKNSGRWNILEPHEVWERVGVYHVSLLTNYRLLANLGGIVHPLAHYDQFVERY
;
A
#
# COMPACT_ATOMS: atom_id res chain seq x y z
N MET A 1 -26.50 -23.65 -36.54
CA MET A 1 -27.14 -23.24 -35.27
C MET A 1 -26.46 -24.06 -34.20
N GLU A 2 -25.44 -23.54 -33.52
CA GLU A 2 -24.88 -24.25 -32.37
C GLU A 2 -24.01 -23.34 -31.49
N MET A 3 -24.55 -23.16 -30.29
CA MET A 3 -23.93 -22.82 -29.01
C MET A 3 -22.92 -21.67 -28.97
N ALA A 4 -23.49 -20.48 -28.74
CA ALA A 4 -22.83 -19.46 -27.94
C ALA A 4 -22.33 -20.13 -26.64
N CYS A 5 -21.02 -20.30 -26.51
CA CYS A 5 -20.37 -20.58 -25.25
C CYS A 5 -20.54 -19.34 -24.36
N THR A 6 -21.69 -19.26 -23.68
CA THR A 6 -21.87 -18.37 -22.54
C THR A 6 -20.99 -18.89 -21.42
N ASN A 7 -19.69 -18.59 -21.50
CA ASN A 7 -18.81 -18.52 -20.34
C ASN A 7 -19.29 -17.33 -19.50
N ASP A 8 -20.43 -17.49 -18.84
CA ASP A 8 -20.79 -16.64 -17.73
C ASP A 8 -19.90 -17.06 -16.55
N LEU A 9 -18.64 -16.63 -16.61
CA LEU A 9 -17.57 -16.92 -15.66
C LEU A 9 -17.86 -16.37 -14.25
N PHE A 10 -19.01 -15.74 -14.04
CA PHE A 10 -19.37 -15.14 -12.78
C PHE A 10 -20.83 -15.42 -12.44
N SER A 11 -21.05 -16.50 -11.69
CA SER A 11 -22.26 -16.62 -10.86
C SER A 11 -22.50 -15.32 -10.09
N SER A 12 -23.75 -14.98 -9.85
CA SER A 12 -24.17 -13.77 -9.12
C SER A 12 -23.44 -13.60 -7.77
N GLU A 13 -23.13 -14.71 -7.10
CA GLU A 13 -22.35 -14.74 -5.85
C GLU A 13 -20.88 -14.30 -6.03
N LYS A 14 -20.24 -14.68 -7.14
CA LYS A 14 -18.87 -14.22 -7.46
C LYS A 14 -18.85 -12.74 -7.86
N ARG A 15 -19.85 -12.27 -8.61
CA ARG A 15 -19.96 -10.83 -8.96
C ARG A 15 -20.15 -9.96 -7.73
N PHE A 16 -21.01 -10.37 -6.80
CA PHE A 16 -21.24 -9.66 -5.54
C PHE A 16 -20.00 -9.69 -4.62
N SER A 17 -19.28 -10.79 -4.62
CA SER A 17 -18.01 -10.90 -3.88
C SER A 17 -16.96 -9.98 -4.48
N PHE A 18 -16.86 -9.90 -5.81
CA PHE A 18 -15.87 -9.07 -6.50
C PHE A 18 -16.10 -7.57 -6.28
N SER A 19 -17.34 -7.09 -6.34
CA SER A 19 -17.66 -5.69 -6.08
C SER A 19 -17.25 -5.26 -4.66
N THR A 20 -17.52 -6.12 -3.68
CA THR A 20 -17.10 -5.90 -2.28
C THR A 20 -15.58 -5.97 -2.12
N ILE A 21 -14.93 -6.89 -2.83
CA ILE A 21 -13.47 -7.01 -2.87
C ILE A 21 -12.84 -5.76 -3.49
N SER A 22 -13.38 -5.23 -4.58
CA SER A 22 -12.90 -4.00 -5.23
C SER A 22 -12.92 -2.81 -4.28
N LYS A 23 -13.97 -2.68 -3.45
CA LYS A 23 -14.02 -1.66 -2.41
C LYS A 23 -12.89 -1.84 -1.38
N ALA A 24 -12.79 -3.03 -0.77
CA ALA A 24 -11.79 -3.32 0.25
C ALA A 24 -10.36 -3.17 -0.30
N TRP A 25 -10.16 -3.56 -1.56
CA TRP A 25 -8.92 -3.36 -2.30
C TRP A 25 -8.60 -1.88 -2.49
N CYS A 26 -9.56 -1.05 -2.92
CA CYS A 26 -9.34 0.40 -3.07
C CYS A 26 -8.94 1.02 -1.74
N GLU A 27 -9.67 0.72 -0.67
CA GLU A 27 -9.39 1.23 0.68
C GLU A 27 -7.97 0.84 1.13
N GLN A 28 -7.58 -0.42 0.92
CA GLN A 28 -6.26 -0.91 1.27
C GLN A 28 -5.15 -0.26 0.43
N ILE A 29 -5.30 -0.21 -0.90
CA ILE A 29 -4.34 0.44 -1.80
C ILE A 29 -4.14 1.89 -1.43
N TRP A 30 -5.23 2.60 -1.15
CA TRP A 30 -5.13 3.99 -0.73
C TRP A 30 -4.39 4.12 0.60
N ALA A 31 -4.73 3.30 1.59
CA ALA A 31 -4.05 3.31 2.89
C ALA A 31 -2.54 3.09 2.75
N GLU A 32 -2.12 2.18 1.87
CA GLU A 32 -0.71 1.90 1.59
C GLU A 32 -0.01 3.08 0.88
N HIS A 33 -0.67 3.77 -0.05
CA HIS A 33 -0.04 4.80 -0.88
C HIS A 33 -0.17 6.23 -0.34
N LYS A 34 -1.09 6.50 0.59
CA LYS A 34 -1.47 7.86 0.98
C LYS A 34 -0.29 8.78 1.39
N TYR A 35 0.70 8.26 2.11
CA TYR A 35 1.87 9.05 2.54
C TYR A 35 2.83 9.31 1.40
N TRP A 36 3.06 8.31 0.56
CA TRP A 36 3.87 8.46 -0.63
C TRP A 36 3.25 9.45 -1.63
N VAL A 37 1.93 9.40 -1.82
CA VAL A 37 1.18 10.42 -2.59
C VAL A 37 1.37 11.78 -1.96
N MET A 38 1.23 11.88 -0.63
CA MET A 38 1.38 13.13 0.09
C MET A 38 2.75 13.76 -0.14
N MET A 39 3.85 12.99 -0.10
CA MET A 39 5.21 13.48 -0.35
C MET A 39 5.38 14.11 -1.75
N ARG A 40 4.67 13.58 -2.75
CA ARG A 40 4.80 14.03 -4.15
C ARG A 40 3.84 15.16 -4.49
N CYS A 41 2.59 15.09 -4.02
CA CYS A 41 1.59 16.10 -4.31
C CYS A 41 0.43 16.09 -3.29
N TYR A 42 0.45 17.05 -2.37
CA TYR A 42 -0.62 17.19 -1.37
C TYR A 42 -1.99 17.53 -1.97
N GLN A 43 -2.03 18.23 -3.11
CA GLN A 43 -3.28 18.52 -3.82
C GLN A 43 -3.94 17.22 -4.32
N LYS A 44 -3.16 16.34 -4.97
CA LYS A 44 -3.64 15.02 -5.42
C LYS A 44 -4.06 14.14 -4.25
N TYR A 45 -3.33 14.18 -3.13
CA TYR A 45 -3.76 13.52 -1.89
C TYR A 45 -5.18 13.95 -1.46
N LYS A 46 -5.46 15.25 -1.44
CA LYS A 46 -6.78 15.79 -1.09
C LYS A 46 -7.85 15.37 -2.10
N GLN A 47 -7.52 15.39 -3.39
CA GLN A 47 -8.44 15.01 -4.46
C GLN A 47 -8.84 13.53 -4.36
N ILE A 48 -7.87 12.62 -4.19
CA ILE A 48 -8.16 11.19 -4.01
C ILE A 48 -8.98 10.95 -2.73
N SER A 49 -8.62 11.60 -1.62
CA SER A 49 -9.39 11.50 -0.37
C SER A 49 -10.83 12.02 -0.50
N GLN A 50 -11.05 13.06 -1.30
CA GLN A 50 -12.39 13.54 -1.62
C GLN A 50 -13.13 12.54 -2.52
N ALA A 51 -12.49 12.01 -3.56
CA ALA A 51 -13.07 11.03 -4.47
C ALA A 51 -13.52 9.75 -3.74
N PHE A 52 -12.73 9.26 -2.76
CA PHE A 52 -13.15 8.17 -1.87
C PHE A 52 -14.43 8.50 -1.08
N ARG A 53 -14.51 9.72 -0.53
CA ARG A 53 -15.71 10.16 0.22
C ARG A 53 -16.93 10.26 -0.68
N ASP A 54 -16.75 10.75 -1.90
CA ASP A 54 -17.82 10.87 -2.89
C ASP A 54 -18.29 9.48 -3.35
N GLN A 55 -17.38 8.54 -3.61
CA GLN A 55 -17.71 7.16 -3.94
C GLN A 55 -18.46 6.46 -2.79
N LEU A 56 -18.02 6.65 -1.54
CA LEU A 56 -18.72 6.12 -0.36
C LEU A 56 -20.14 6.69 -0.23
N LYS A 57 -20.31 7.99 -0.49
CA LYS A 57 -21.61 8.66 -0.49
C LYS A 57 -22.52 8.09 -1.59
N LEU A 58 -22.00 7.98 -2.80
CA LEU A 58 -22.72 7.41 -3.95
C LEU A 58 -23.19 5.98 -3.66
N THR A 59 -22.32 5.11 -3.14
CA THR A 59 -22.70 3.73 -2.73
C THR A 59 -23.82 3.71 -1.69
N ARG A 60 -23.84 4.65 -0.74
CA ARG A 60 -24.90 4.74 0.28
C ARG A 60 -26.23 5.21 -0.30
N GLU A 61 -26.20 6.16 -1.23
CA GLU A 61 -27.39 6.77 -1.81
C GLU A 61 -28.03 5.89 -2.89
N THR A 62 -27.22 5.24 -3.73
CA THR A 62 -27.68 4.45 -4.89
C THR A 62 -27.75 2.95 -4.61
N GLY A 63 -27.05 2.48 -3.58
CA GLY A 63 -26.83 1.05 -3.35
C GLY A 63 -25.81 0.41 -4.30
N GLU A 64 -25.15 1.20 -5.17
CA GLU A 64 -24.12 0.71 -6.09
C GLU A 64 -22.90 0.18 -5.32
N LYS A 65 -22.68 -1.13 -5.42
CA LYS A 65 -21.57 -1.82 -4.75
C LYS A 65 -20.35 -2.01 -5.64
N ASP A 66 -20.49 -1.82 -6.95
CA ASP A 66 -19.37 -1.98 -7.88
C ASP A 66 -18.43 -0.79 -7.80
N TRP A 67 -17.17 -1.06 -7.48
CA TRP A 67 -16.11 -0.07 -7.35
C TRP A 67 -15.07 -0.20 -8.48
N SER A 68 -15.35 -1.00 -9.51
CA SER A 68 -14.36 -1.31 -10.57
C SER A 68 -13.93 -0.05 -11.33
N SER A 69 -14.86 0.84 -11.69
CA SER A 69 -14.53 2.12 -12.33
C SER A 69 -13.66 2.99 -11.42
N PHE A 70 -14.00 3.10 -10.14
CA PHE A 70 -13.21 3.85 -9.17
C PHE A 70 -11.80 3.25 -9.00
N ALA A 71 -11.67 1.93 -8.98
CA ALA A 71 -10.39 1.22 -8.89
C ALA A 71 -9.48 1.54 -10.08
N GLU A 72 -10.02 1.62 -11.29
CA GLU A 72 -9.26 1.98 -12.49
C GLU A 72 -8.76 3.42 -12.46
N HIS A 73 -9.64 4.36 -12.07
CA HIS A 73 -9.26 5.76 -11.90
C HIS A 73 -8.19 5.93 -10.82
N LEU A 74 -8.34 5.24 -9.68
CA LEU A 74 -7.35 5.28 -8.59
C LEU A 74 -5.97 4.79 -9.06
N LEU A 75 -5.92 3.67 -9.80
CA LEU A 75 -4.66 3.16 -10.34
C LEU A 75 -4.00 4.14 -11.30
N HIS A 76 -4.81 4.74 -12.19
CA HIS A 76 -4.32 5.73 -13.14
C HIS A 76 -3.70 6.93 -12.41
N GLU A 77 -4.42 7.50 -11.43
CA GLU A 77 -3.96 8.62 -10.62
C GLU A 77 -2.66 8.28 -9.86
N LEU A 78 -2.59 7.11 -9.22
CA LEU A 78 -1.38 6.66 -8.53
C LEU A 78 -0.20 6.50 -9.49
N GLN A 79 -0.45 6.01 -10.71
CA GLN A 79 0.59 5.86 -11.73
C GLN A 79 1.12 7.21 -12.22
N GLU A 80 0.24 8.21 -12.40
CA GLU A 80 0.64 9.59 -12.71
C GLU A 80 1.49 10.19 -11.58
N ILE A 81 1.02 10.04 -10.34
CA ILE A 81 1.71 10.56 -9.15
C ILE A 81 3.10 9.94 -9.01
N ARG A 82 3.31 8.69 -9.44
CA ARG A 82 4.62 8.02 -9.42
C ARG A 82 5.68 8.77 -10.22
N GLN A 83 5.28 9.50 -11.25
CA GLN A 83 6.18 10.24 -12.13
C GLN A 83 6.49 11.66 -11.62
N LEU A 84 5.74 12.16 -10.64
CA LEU A 84 5.96 13.49 -10.08
C LEU A 84 7.18 13.50 -9.16
N PRO A 85 8.01 14.56 -9.12
CA PRO A 85 9.09 14.66 -8.14
C PRO A 85 8.56 14.71 -6.70
N ILE A 86 9.43 14.42 -5.73
CA ILE A 86 9.13 14.67 -4.31
C ILE A 86 9.25 16.17 -4.06
N ASP A 87 8.27 16.75 -3.39
CA ASP A 87 8.33 18.13 -2.89
C ASP A 87 8.75 18.10 -1.42
N SER A 88 9.79 18.85 -1.04
CA SER A 88 10.37 18.78 0.31
C SER A 88 9.38 19.21 1.40
N GLY A 89 8.54 20.23 1.15
CA GLY A 89 7.55 20.69 2.13
C GLY A 89 6.46 19.64 2.37
N ASN A 90 5.99 19.04 1.28
CA ASN A 90 5.06 17.92 1.30
C ASN A 90 5.68 16.67 1.95
N ALA A 91 6.96 16.40 1.72
CA ALA A 91 7.69 15.31 2.35
C ALA A 91 7.73 15.47 3.87
N CYS A 92 8.08 16.66 4.36
CA CYS A 92 8.05 16.95 5.79
C CYS A 92 6.65 16.70 6.38
N ASN A 93 5.60 17.16 5.71
CA ASN A 93 4.23 16.94 6.16
C ASN A 93 3.86 15.45 6.20
N ALA A 94 4.15 14.72 5.12
CA ALA A 94 3.86 13.28 5.00
C ALA A 94 4.56 12.46 6.08
N LEU A 95 5.85 12.74 6.33
CA LEU A 95 6.64 12.06 7.34
C LEU A 95 6.14 12.37 8.75
N SER A 96 5.73 13.61 9.02
CA SER A 96 5.11 13.96 10.31
C SER A 96 3.82 13.17 10.56
N HIS A 97 2.96 13.05 9.54
CA HIS A 97 1.75 12.23 9.64
C HIS A 97 2.06 10.73 9.80
N ALA A 98 3.06 10.21 9.08
CA ALA A 98 3.48 8.82 9.18
C ALA A 98 4.07 8.51 10.56
N PHE A 99 4.90 9.40 11.11
CA PHE A 99 5.46 9.29 12.46
C PHE A 99 4.39 9.26 13.56
N GLY A 100 3.21 9.84 13.30
CA GLY A 100 2.05 9.74 14.19
C GLY A 100 1.66 8.30 14.57
N HIS A 101 1.97 7.31 13.72
CA HIS A 101 1.72 5.89 13.96
C HIS A 101 2.73 5.22 14.91
N LEU A 102 3.78 5.93 15.31
CA LEU A 102 4.74 5.48 16.33
C LEU A 102 4.41 6.03 17.73
N ARG A 103 3.43 6.96 17.83
CA ARG A 103 3.07 7.62 19.10
C ARG A 103 2.61 6.59 20.14
N GLY A 104 3.18 6.70 21.34
CA GLY A 104 2.93 5.76 22.45
C GLY A 104 3.91 4.59 22.52
N LYS A 105 4.78 4.42 21.53
CA LYS A 105 5.95 3.51 21.57
C LYS A 105 7.27 4.25 21.74
N ILE A 106 7.30 5.51 21.33
CA ILE A 106 8.43 6.43 21.44
C ILE A 106 8.27 7.36 22.65
N SER A 107 9.39 7.74 23.26
CA SER A 107 9.47 8.70 24.37
C SER A 107 9.24 10.15 23.90
N GLU A 108 8.96 11.05 24.85
CA GLU A 108 8.82 12.49 24.57
C GLU A 108 10.13 13.11 24.03
N GLN A 109 11.28 12.64 24.51
CA GLN A 109 12.59 13.08 24.04
C GLN A 109 12.84 12.69 22.58
N GLU A 110 12.48 11.45 22.19
CA GLU A 110 12.57 10.99 20.80
C GLU A 110 11.60 11.76 19.90
N SER A 111 10.38 12.04 20.38
CA SER A 111 9.40 12.88 19.68
C SER A 111 9.91 14.31 19.48
N GLY A 112 10.56 14.91 20.48
CA GLY A 112 11.18 16.24 20.34
C GLY A 112 12.33 16.24 19.33
N SER A 113 13.18 15.21 19.36
CA SER A 113 14.30 15.04 18.43
C SER A 113 13.83 14.84 16.99
N TRP A 114 12.70 14.16 16.80
CA TRP A 114 12.10 13.96 15.48
C TRP A 114 11.75 15.26 14.76
N HIS A 115 11.14 16.24 15.46
CA HIS A 115 10.75 17.51 14.83
C HIS A 115 11.97 18.31 14.36
N VAL A 116 13.06 18.26 15.14
CA VAL A 116 14.34 18.89 14.77
C VAL A 116 14.95 18.20 13.55
N LEU A 117 14.99 16.85 13.56
CA LEU A 117 15.50 16.07 12.44
C LEU A 117 14.73 16.35 11.14
N LEU A 118 13.41 16.37 11.22
CA LEU A 118 12.52 16.57 10.09
C LEU A 118 12.64 17.96 9.46
N GLN A 119 12.90 18.99 10.27
CA GLN A 119 13.17 20.35 9.78
C GLN A 119 14.53 20.47 9.09
N TRP A 120 15.49 19.64 9.48
CA TRP A 120 16.85 19.70 8.96
C TRP A 120 17.03 18.91 7.66
N SER A 121 16.54 17.67 7.60
CA SER A 121 16.56 16.84 6.38
C SER A 121 15.39 15.86 6.38
N TRP A 122 14.51 16.00 5.38
CA TRP A 122 13.42 15.06 5.20
C TRP A 122 13.92 13.68 4.75
N GLU A 123 15.04 13.61 4.04
CA GLU A 123 15.67 12.36 3.60
C GLU A 123 16.16 11.55 4.80
N GLU A 124 16.83 12.22 5.75
CA GLU A 124 17.33 11.56 6.95
C GLU A 124 16.18 11.20 7.90
N ALA A 125 15.16 12.06 8.01
CA ALA A 125 13.94 11.74 8.72
C ALA A 125 13.20 10.54 8.10
N TYR A 126 13.17 10.43 6.77
CA TYR A 126 12.60 9.27 6.08
C TYR A 126 13.35 7.97 6.42
N ARG A 127 14.69 8.01 6.43
CA ARG A 127 15.54 6.86 6.82
C ARG A 127 15.29 6.46 8.27
N MET A 128 15.29 7.43 9.18
CA MET A 128 15.04 7.16 10.60
C MET A 128 13.62 6.64 10.84
N LEU A 129 12.63 7.19 10.15
CA LEU A 129 11.26 6.69 10.23
C LEU A 129 11.20 5.24 9.77
N PHE A 130 11.88 4.86 8.69
CA PHE A 130 11.96 3.47 8.24
C PHE A 130 12.50 2.55 9.33
N LEU A 131 13.62 2.92 9.97
CA LEU A 131 14.23 2.14 11.06
C LEU A 131 13.28 1.98 12.25
N LEU A 132 12.72 3.07 12.74
CA LEU A 132 11.76 3.04 13.86
C LEU A 132 10.51 2.23 13.51
N THR A 133 10.12 2.27 12.24
CA THR A 133 8.95 1.57 11.74
C THR A 133 9.17 0.06 11.65
N VAL A 134 10.41 -0.41 11.47
CA VAL A 134 10.76 -1.83 11.54
C VAL A 134 10.59 -2.36 12.98
N GLU A 135 10.94 -1.55 13.97
CA GLU A 135 10.95 -1.97 15.37
C GLU A 135 9.60 -1.76 16.08
N TYR A 136 8.93 -0.64 15.78
CA TYR A 136 7.76 -0.16 16.53
C TYR A 136 6.54 0.12 15.65
N GLY A 137 6.64 -0.07 14.32
CA GLY A 137 5.58 0.29 13.39
C GLY A 137 4.30 -0.52 13.58
N ASP A 138 3.16 0.17 13.62
CA ASP A 138 1.84 -0.48 13.60
C ASP A 138 1.53 -1.12 12.23
N ASP A 139 0.38 -1.80 12.11
CA ASP A 139 -0.06 -2.45 10.85
C ASP A 139 -0.16 -1.48 9.66
N CYS A 140 -0.51 -0.21 9.92
CA CYS A 140 -0.75 0.80 8.89
C CYS A 140 0.57 1.26 8.28
N LEU A 141 1.53 1.66 9.13
CA LEU A 141 2.89 1.85 8.67
C LEU A 141 3.34 0.54 8.01
N SER A 142 3.08 -0.61 8.64
CA SER A 142 3.37 -2.00 8.19
C SER A 142 3.04 -2.40 6.79
N ARG A 143 2.25 -1.60 6.09
CA ARG A 143 1.90 -1.86 4.69
C ARG A 143 2.18 -0.66 3.77
N SER A 144 2.64 0.45 4.35
CA SER A 144 2.89 1.70 3.64
C SER A 144 3.94 1.56 2.53
N ARG A 145 3.55 2.05 1.35
CA ARG A 145 4.38 2.20 0.14
C ARG A 145 5.36 3.35 0.24
N LEU A 146 5.26 4.15 1.31
CA LEU A 146 6.28 5.12 1.68
C LEU A 146 7.68 4.51 1.58
N PHE A 147 7.86 3.28 2.10
CA PHE A 147 9.16 2.60 2.14
C PHE A 147 9.40 1.59 1.01
N SER A 148 8.46 1.46 0.08
CA SER A 148 8.56 0.51 -1.03
C SER A 148 7.89 1.07 -2.30
N PRO A 149 8.34 2.26 -2.78
CA PRO A 149 7.71 2.95 -3.90
C PRO A 149 7.82 2.19 -5.23
N ASP A 150 8.74 1.22 -5.30
CA ASP A 150 9.02 0.49 -6.53
C ASP A 150 8.08 -0.69 -6.80
N VAL A 151 7.39 -1.17 -5.76
CA VAL A 151 6.41 -2.26 -5.88
C VAL A 151 5.31 -1.87 -6.87
N PRO A 152 4.76 -2.81 -7.66
CA PRO A 152 3.59 -2.54 -8.49
C PRO A 152 2.44 -1.94 -7.67
N ILE A 153 1.93 -0.81 -8.14
CA ILE A 153 0.91 -0.01 -7.46
C ILE A 153 -0.36 -0.83 -7.18
N SER A 154 -0.69 -1.75 -8.09
CA SER A 154 -1.91 -2.55 -8.02
C SER A 154 -1.87 -3.74 -7.06
N HIS A 155 -0.71 -4.02 -6.46
CA HIS A 155 -0.50 -5.22 -5.65
C HIS A 155 -0.78 -4.94 -4.18
N THR A 156 -1.67 -5.71 -3.55
CA THR A 156 -1.96 -5.58 -2.12
C THR A 156 -2.54 -6.85 -1.51
N TRP A 157 -2.41 -6.96 -0.18
CA TRP A 157 -3.07 -7.97 0.64
C TRP A 157 -4.34 -7.41 1.26
N ILE A 158 -5.46 -8.10 1.05
CA ILE A 158 -6.72 -7.79 1.72
C ILE A 158 -7.15 -8.92 2.64
N ARG A 159 -7.76 -8.58 3.78
CA ARG A 159 -8.48 -9.54 4.61
C ARG A 159 -9.97 -9.48 4.28
N PHE A 160 -10.49 -10.51 3.63
CA PHE A 160 -11.89 -10.61 3.24
C PHE A 160 -12.54 -11.83 3.89
N ARG A 161 -13.60 -11.61 4.68
CA ARG A 161 -14.34 -12.67 5.40
C ARG A 161 -13.41 -13.60 6.21
N GLY A 162 -12.40 -13.04 6.87
CA GLY A 162 -11.44 -13.77 7.70
C GLY A 162 -10.35 -14.52 6.93
N LYS A 163 -10.31 -14.41 5.60
CA LYS A 163 -9.25 -14.96 4.76
C LYS A 163 -8.34 -13.85 4.24
N ASP A 164 -7.04 -14.11 4.21
CA ASP A 164 -6.08 -13.22 3.58
C ASP A 164 -5.94 -13.59 2.11
N LEU A 165 -6.06 -12.59 1.23
CA LEU A 165 -6.00 -12.75 -0.21
C LEU A 165 -5.02 -11.71 -0.76
N PHE A 166 -4.17 -12.13 -1.68
CA PHE A 166 -3.34 -11.21 -2.45
C PHE A 166 -4.05 -10.89 -3.75
N ILE A 167 -4.09 -9.60 -4.09
CA ILE A 167 -4.67 -9.13 -5.32
C ILE A 167 -3.55 -8.49 -6.14
N GLU A 168 -3.35 -9.01 -7.35
CA GLU A 168 -2.50 -8.41 -8.37
C GLU A 168 -3.33 -8.01 -9.59
N LYS A 169 -2.98 -6.89 -10.24
CA LYS A 169 -3.52 -6.52 -11.55
C LYS A 169 -2.41 -6.60 -12.58
N ASN A 170 -2.44 -7.64 -13.40
CA ASN A 170 -1.48 -7.90 -14.47
C ASN A 170 -2.17 -7.80 -15.83
N SER A 171 -1.63 -6.98 -16.74
CA SER A 171 -2.13 -6.84 -18.13
C SER A 171 -3.65 -6.62 -18.23
N GLY A 172 -4.21 -5.81 -17.33
CA GLY A 172 -5.65 -5.51 -17.29
C GLY A 172 -6.52 -6.57 -16.59
N ARG A 173 -5.96 -7.69 -16.14
CA ARG A 173 -6.68 -8.74 -15.42
C ARG A 173 -6.37 -8.72 -13.93
N TRP A 174 -7.40 -8.94 -13.13
CA TRP A 174 -7.31 -9.10 -11.69
C TRP A 174 -7.08 -10.57 -11.36
N ASN A 175 -5.98 -10.89 -10.69
CA ASN A 175 -5.76 -12.20 -10.10
C ASN A 175 -5.88 -12.09 -8.59
N ILE A 176 -6.62 -13.02 -7.99
CA ILE A 176 -6.79 -13.16 -6.56
C ILE A 176 -6.10 -14.46 -6.19
N LEU A 177 -5.09 -14.37 -5.33
CA LEU A 177 -4.24 -15.48 -4.94
C LEU A 177 -4.37 -15.72 -3.44
N GLU A 178 -4.50 -16.99 -3.06
CA GLU A 178 -4.30 -17.41 -1.69
C GLU A 178 -2.80 -17.39 -1.32
N PRO A 179 -2.44 -17.34 -0.02
CA PRO A 179 -1.06 -17.29 0.41
C PRO A 179 -0.14 -18.32 -0.24
N HIS A 180 -0.56 -19.59 -0.29
CA HIS A 180 0.23 -20.67 -0.88
C HIS A 180 0.50 -20.46 -2.38
N GLU A 181 -0.45 -19.91 -3.14
CA GLU A 181 -0.28 -19.62 -4.58
C GLU A 181 0.73 -18.48 -4.82
N VAL A 182 0.76 -17.49 -3.91
CA VAL A 182 1.80 -16.45 -3.96
C VAL A 182 3.17 -17.08 -3.70
N TRP A 183 3.25 -17.99 -2.72
CA TRP A 183 4.49 -18.65 -2.35
C TRP A 183 5.11 -19.50 -3.44
N GLU A 184 4.29 -20.27 -4.14
CA GLU A 184 4.72 -21.08 -5.29
C GLU A 184 5.30 -20.21 -6.41
N ARG A 185 4.78 -19.00 -6.59
CA ARG A 185 5.23 -18.05 -7.63
C ARG A 185 6.51 -17.30 -7.27
N VAL A 186 6.77 -17.07 -5.98
CA VAL A 186 7.94 -16.30 -5.52
C VAL A 186 9.23 -17.12 -5.62
N GLY A 187 9.16 -18.45 -5.55
CA GLY A 187 10.32 -19.33 -5.66
C GLY A 187 11.33 -19.16 -4.51
N VAL A 188 12.19 -20.15 -4.31
CA VAL A 188 13.22 -20.14 -3.25
C VAL A 188 14.36 -19.17 -3.65
N TYR A 189 14.26 -17.92 -3.18
CA TYR A 189 15.26 -16.83 -3.10
C TYR A 189 15.72 -16.02 -4.33
N HIS A 190 15.61 -14.68 -4.20
CA HIS A 190 16.61 -13.71 -4.65
C HIS A 190 16.69 -12.52 -3.67
N VAL A 191 17.78 -12.44 -2.90
CA VAL A 191 17.97 -11.46 -1.80
C VAL A 191 18.03 -9.99 -2.29
N SER A 192 18.35 -9.76 -3.57
CA SER A 192 18.37 -8.42 -4.19
C SER A 192 16.99 -7.83 -4.49
N LEU A 193 15.91 -8.60 -4.31
CA LEU A 193 14.51 -8.15 -4.41
C LEU A 193 13.86 -7.91 -3.02
N LEU A 194 14.62 -8.12 -1.94
CA LEU A 194 14.13 -8.08 -0.55
C LEU A 194 14.13 -6.68 0.08
N THR A 195 14.50 -5.62 -0.66
CA THR A 195 14.24 -4.23 -0.24
C THR A 195 12.74 -3.91 -0.15
N ASN A 196 11.87 -4.84 -0.57
CA ASN A 196 10.41 -4.82 -0.44
C ASN A 196 9.93 -5.26 0.96
N TYR A 197 10.39 -4.56 1.99
CA TYR A 197 10.31 -4.98 3.39
C TYR A 197 8.92 -5.32 3.97
N ARG A 198 7.83 -5.05 3.24
CA ARG A 198 6.45 -5.28 3.71
C ARG A 198 5.59 -6.14 2.82
N LEU A 199 6.01 -6.39 1.58
CA LEU A 199 5.41 -7.50 0.83
C LEU A 199 5.76 -8.85 1.50
N LEU A 200 6.94 -8.91 2.13
CA LEU A 200 7.49 -10.10 2.77
C LEU A 200 6.98 -10.31 4.20
N ALA A 201 6.64 -9.25 4.96
CA ALA A 201 6.11 -9.42 6.30
C ALA A 201 4.74 -10.15 6.34
N ASN A 202 3.94 -10.03 5.28
CA ASN A 202 2.69 -10.80 5.11
C ASN A 202 2.91 -12.15 4.42
N LEU A 203 4.06 -12.35 3.79
CA LEU A 203 4.51 -13.63 3.28
C LEU A 203 5.33 -14.31 4.40
N GLY A 204 4.61 -14.76 5.45
CA GLY A 204 4.99 -15.84 6.36
C GLY A 204 6.34 -15.77 7.08
N GLY A 205 6.46 -14.84 8.02
CA GLY A 205 7.20 -15.05 9.26
C GLY A 205 8.58 -15.69 9.13
N ILE A 206 9.48 -15.14 8.31
CA ILE A 206 10.88 -15.57 8.24
C ILE A 206 11.80 -14.34 8.04
N VAL A 207 12.70 -14.17 9.02
CA VAL A 207 13.87 -13.26 9.14
C VAL A 207 13.63 -11.80 9.55
N HIS A 208 14.31 -11.45 10.66
CA HIS A 208 14.41 -10.12 11.24
C HIS A 208 14.96 -9.11 10.22
N PRO A 209 14.25 -8.00 9.94
CA PRO A 209 14.67 -6.97 8.99
C PRO A 209 16.05 -6.34 9.20
N LEU A 210 16.59 -6.44 10.41
CA LEU A 210 17.90 -5.89 10.74
C LEU A 210 19.05 -6.65 10.07
N ALA A 211 18.91 -7.96 9.85
CA ALA A 211 19.99 -8.80 9.30
C ALA A 211 20.39 -8.46 7.84
N HIS A 212 19.47 -7.88 7.05
CA HIS A 212 19.79 -7.42 5.69
C HIS A 212 20.13 -5.92 5.62
N TYR A 213 19.73 -5.13 6.63
CA TYR A 213 20.12 -3.73 6.71
C TYR A 213 21.63 -3.60 6.98
N ASP A 214 22.17 -4.40 7.90
CA ASP A 214 23.61 -4.42 8.19
C ASP A 214 24.46 -4.80 6.95
N GLN A 215 23.97 -5.72 6.11
CA GLN A 215 24.64 -6.09 4.85
C GLN A 215 24.61 -4.99 3.77
N PHE A 216 23.68 -4.03 3.88
CA PHE A 216 23.52 -2.94 2.91
C PHE A 216 24.29 -1.69 3.34
N VAL A 217 24.39 -1.43 4.65
CA VAL A 217 25.21 -0.33 5.22
C VAL A 217 26.70 -0.62 5.09
N GLU A 218 27.15 -1.87 5.16
CA GLU A 218 28.57 -2.23 4.96
C GLU A 218 29.05 -2.20 3.49
N ARG A 219 28.18 -1.82 2.53
CA ARG A 219 28.52 -1.74 1.09
C ARG A 219 28.66 -0.33 0.53
N TYR A 220 28.60 0.72 1.35
CA TYR A 220 28.90 2.10 0.96
C TYR A 220 29.73 2.84 2.02
#